data_AF-I0H3E6-F1
#
_entry.id   AF-I0H3E6-F1
#
_cell.length_a   1.000
_cell.length_b   1.000
_cell.length_c   1.000
_cell.angle_alpha   90.00
_cell.angle_beta   90.00
_cell.angle_gamma   90.00
#
_symmetry.space_group_name_H-M   'P 1'
#
loop_
_entity.id
_entity.type
_entity.pdbx_description
1 polymer ?
#
loop_
_entity_poly.entity_id
_entity_poly.type
_entity_poly.pdbx_seq_one_letter_code
_entity_poly.pdbx_strand_id
1 'polypeptide(L)'
;MVDYKLEIVVLPVSDVDRAKEFYGRLGFREDVDFAGPEGFRVVHFTPPGSSASIIIGSGITDEAPGSSKGVHLVVDDIEAARKDLIAKGVEVSEIFHDAGGVFHHAGATARVAGPHPDRQSYGSFLALRDPDGNEFVLQEVTVRRAGRINHVVYGSVAEVEQALRDAAAAHGKHEAEDLGGKVDENWPAWYAAYMAKAAGLGA
;
A
#
# COMPACT_ATOMS: atom_id res chain seq x y z
N MET A 1 -7.13 -24.75 -3.36
CA MET A 1 -5.94 -23.99 -3.81
C MET A 1 -5.31 -23.39 -2.56
N VAL A 2 -3.98 -23.34 -2.49
CA VAL A 2 -3.25 -22.78 -1.33
C VAL A 2 -3.11 -21.28 -1.52
N ASP A 3 -3.27 -20.51 -0.44
CA ASP A 3 -3.09 -19.06 -0.45
C ASP A 3 -1.61 -18.72 -0.29
N TYR A 4 -1.04 -18.06 -1.29
CA TYR A 4 0.33 -17.51 -1.22
C TYR A 4 0.26 -16.00 -0.99
N LYS A 5 0.88 -15.52 0.10
CA LYS A 5 0.93 -14.10 0.45
C LYS A 5 2.37 -13.58 0.38
N LEU A 6 2.53 -12.43 -0.26
CA LEU A 6 3.78 -11.67 -0.18
C LEU A 6 3.72 -10.79 1.06
N GLU A 7 4.36 -11.25 2.13
CA GLU A 7 4.30 -10.59 3.45
C GLU A 7 5.51 -9.69 3.70
N ILE A 8 6.68 -10.04 3.17
CA ILE A 8 7.94 -9.39 3.51
C ILE A 8 8.82 -9.22 2.26
N VAL A 9 9.44 -8.05 2.13
CA VAL A 9 10.56 -7.79 1.22
C VAL A 9 11.81 -7.49 2.04
N VAL A 10 12.90 -8.21 1.79
CA VAL A 10 14.20 -7.92 2.42
C VAL A 10 14.94 -6.87 1.59
N LEU A 11 15.46 -5.82 2.23
CA LEU A 11 16.21 -4.76 1.56
C LEU A 11 17.67 -4.78 2.01
N PRO A 12 18.63 -4.87 1.08
CA PRO A 12 20.04 -4.90 1.42
C PRO A 12 20.52 -3.49 1.80
N VAL A 13 21.04 -3.34 3.02
CA VAL A 13 21.55 -2.08 3.57
C VAL A 13 22.96 -2.27 4.14
N SER A 14 23.82 -1.27 4.05
CA SER A 14 25.18 -1.33 4.60
C SER A 14 25.24 -0.93 6.07
N ASP A 15 24.26 -0.14 6.52
CA ASP A 15 24.18 0.40 7.88
C ASP A 15 22.72 0.33 8.38
N VAL A 16 22.48 -0.57 9.34
CA VAL A 16 21.13 -0.84 9.86
C VAL A 16 20.55 0.36 10.61
N ASP A 17 21.36 1.09 11.38
CA ASP A 17 20.86 2.22 12.18
C ASP A 17 20.51 3.41 11.29
N ARG A 18 21.34 3.71 10.28
CA ARG A 18 21.06 4.74 9.29
C ARG A 18 19.79 4.44 8.49
N ALA A 19 19.63 3.18 8.07
CA ALA A 19 18.42 2.76 7.36
C ALA A 19 17.18 2.80 8.28
N LYS A 20 17.31 2.33 9.52
CA LYS A 20 16.24 2.38 10.54
C LYS A 20 15.73 3.80 10.77
N GLU A 21 16.63 4.77 10.93
CA GLU A 21 16.26 6.19 11.07
C GLU A 21 15.49 6.69 9.83
N PHE A 22 15.96 6.36 8.63
CA PHE A 22 15.32 6.75 7.39
C PHE A 22 13.88 6.21 7.28
N TYR A 23 13.68 4.90 7.46
CA TYR A 23 12.36 4.28 7.36
C TYR A 23 11.42 4.73 8.48
N GLY A 24 11.93 4.91 9.70
CA GLY A 24 11.17 5.49 10.81
C GLY A 24 10.70 6.91 10.48
N ARG A 25 11.54 7.75 9.86
CA ARG A 25 11.18 9.11 9.41
C ARG A 25 10.09 9.12 8.33
N LEU A 26 10.00 8.08 7.49
CA LEU A 26 8.88 7.92 6.55
C LEU A 26 7.54 7.66 7.26
N GLY A 27 7.56 7.35 8.56
CA GLY A 27 6.40 6.96 9.35
C GLY A 27 6.14 5.46 9.29
N PHE A 28 7.10 4.65 8.84
CA PHE A 28 6.94 3.20 8.87
C PHE A 28 6.99 2.74 10.32
N ARG A 29 6.03 1.90 10.72
CA ARG A 29 5.96 1.41 12.09
C ARG A 29 7.04 0.35 12.26
N GLU A 30 7.92 0.55 13.22
CA GLU A 30 8.85 -0.49 13.67
C GLU A 30 8.05 -1.56 14.43
N ASP A 31 8.07 -2.78 13.91
CA ASP A 31 7.38 -3.91 14.54
C ASP A 31 8.35 -4.74 15.39
N VAL A 32 9.61 -4.86 14.94
CA VAL A 32 10.66 -5.65 15.60
C VAL A 32 12.02 -5.00 15.37
N ASP A 33 12.87 -4.96 16.40
CA ASP A 33 14.33 -4.80 16.29
C ASP A 33 14.99 -5.88 17.14
N PHE A 34 15.59 -6.87 16.49
CA PHE A 34 16.19 -8.04 17.12
C PHE A 34 17.66 -8.15 16.75
N ALA A 35 18.51 -8.23 17.78
CA ALA A 35 19.93 -8.53 17.64
C ALA A 35 20.21 -9.96 18.10
N GLY A 36 20.82 -10.75 17.22
CA GLY A 36 21.24 -12.13 17.46
C GLY A 36 22.76 -12.26 17.67
N PRO A 37 23.25 -13.50 17.84
CA PRO A 37 24.68 -13.76 17.90
C PRO A 37 25.38 -13.44 16.56
N GLU A 38 26.71 -13.35 16.59
CA GLU A 38 27.57 -13.21 15.40
C GLU A 38 27.28 -11.97 14.52
N GLY A 39 26.75 -10.91 15.13
CA GLY A 39 26.46 -9.66 14.42
C GLY A 39 25.19 -9.71 13.57
N PHE A 40 24.38 -10.76 13.70
CA PHE A 40 23.06 -10.83 13.10
C PHE A 40 22.13 -9.76 13.68
N ARG A 41 21.43 -9.03 12.83
CA ARG A 41 20.39 -8.07 13.26
C ARG A 41 19.27 -8.01 12.24
N VAL A 42 18.04 -7.88 12.72
CA VAL A 42 16.82 -7.75 11.93
C VAL A 42 16.02 -6.57 12.48
N VAL A 43 15.63 -5.66 11.60
CA VAL A 43 14.63 -4.63 11.90
C VAL A 43 13.47 -4.76 10.92
N HIS A 44 12.27 -4.92 11.46
CA HIS A 44 11.04 -5.11 10.71
C HIS A 44 10.25 -3.80 10.71
N PHE A 45 9.86 -3.35 9.53
CA PHE A 45 9.01 -2.18 9.34
C PHE A 45 7.77 -2.46 8.51
N THR A 46 6.61 -2.00 8.97
CA THR A 46 5.37 -1.97 8.18
C THR A 46 5.08 -0.54 7.69
N PRO A 47 5.03 -0.30 6.36
CA PRO A 47 4.56 0.98 5.82
C PRO A 47 3.11 1.27 6.23
N PRO A 48 2.74 2.54 6.48
CA PRO A 48 1.37 2.90 6.80
C PRO A 48 0.37 2.36 5.77
N GLY A 49 -0.67 1.66 6.25
CA GLY A 49 -1.72 1.08 5.40
C GLY A 49 -1.33 -0.17 4.60
N SER A 50 -0.09 -0.64 4.68
CA SER A 50 0.36 -1.85 3.99
C SER A 50 0.04 -3.10 4.81
N SER A 51 -0.35 -4.19 4.14
CA SER A 51 -0.39 -5.53 4.72
C SER A 51 0.97 -6.24 4.65
N ALA A 52 1.86 -5.78 3.77
CA ALA A 52 3.22 -6.30 3.62
C ALA A 52 4.23 -5.38 4.30
N SER A 53 5.37 -5.95 4.68
CA SER A 53 6.44 -5.29 5.43
C SER A 53 7.75 -5.30 4.66
N ILE A 54 8.71 -4.52 5.16
CA ILE A 54 10.11 -4.62 4.77
C ILE A 54 10.93 -5.10 5.96
N ILE A 55 12.03 -5.78 5.68
CA ILE A 55 13.07 -6.08 6.67
C ILE A 55 14.40 -5.54 6.17
N ILE A 56 15.11 -4.85 7.07
CA ILE A 56 16.52 -4.46 6.92
C ILE A 56 17.34 -5.13 8.02
N GLY A 57 18.64 -5.30 7.81
CA GLY A 57 19.46 -6.00 8.80
C GLY A 57 20.82 -6.46 8.31
N SER A 58 21.59 -7.02 9.24
CA SER A 58 22.91 -7.59 9.01
C SER A 58 22.82 -9.12 9.01
N GLY A 59 23.38 -9.76 8.00
CA GLY A 59 23.36 -11.23 7.88
C GLY A 59 22.01 -11.81 7.45
N ILE A 60 21.14 -11.01 6.81
CA ILE A 60 19.78 -11.41 6.40
C ILE A 60 19.63 -11.59 4.88
N THR A 61 20.61 -11.14 4.09
CA THR A 61 20.65 -11.24 2.63
C THR A 61 22.10 -11.17 2.14
N ASP A 62 22.38 -11.82 1.01
CA ASP A 62 23.66 -11.75 0.29
C ASP A 62 23.63 -10.70 -0.84
N GLU A 63 22.51 -10.00 -1.03
CA GLU A 63 22.40 -8.90 -2.00
C GLU A 63 23.30 -7.72 -1.62
N ALA A 64 23.91 -7.08 -2.61
CA ALA A 64 24.72 -5.89 -2.38
C ALA A 64 23.85 -4.74 -1.84
N PRO A 65 24.29 -3.97 -0.83
CA PRO A 65 23.57 -2.79 -0.36
C PRO A 65 23.14 -1.86 -1.50
N GLY A 66 21.89 -1.42 -1.45
CA GLY A 66 21.32 -0.53 -2.46
C GLY A 66 20.97 -1.18 -3.79
N SER A 67 21.11 -2.51 -3.94
CA SER A 67 20.87 -3.20 -5.20
C SER A 67 19.39 -3.45 -5.50
N SER A 68 18.50 -3.39 -4.49
CA SER A 68 17.07 -3.63 -4.70
C SER A 68 16.44 -2.51 -5.55
N LYS A 69 15.67 -2.92 -6.57
CA LYS A 69 14.94 -2.05 -7.51
C LYS A 69 13.58 -2.66 -7.81
N GLY A 70 12.57 -1.82 -8.00
CA GLY A 70 11.24 -2.25 -8.44
C GLY A 70 10.27 -2.60 -7.30
N VAL A 71 10.61 -2.31 -6.04
CA VAL A 71 9.63 -2.36 -4.95
C VAL A 71 8.62 -1.23 -5.13
N HIS A 72 7.34 -1.58 -5.19
CA HIS A 72 6.27 -0.61 -5.39
C HIS A 72 5.53 -0.31 -4.09
N LEU A 73 5.41 0.99 -3.77
CA LEU A 73 4.53 1.49 -2.71
C LEU A 73 3.29 2.09 -3.37
N VAL A 74 2.11 1.61 -3.02
CA VAL A 74 0.88 2.08 -3.67
C VAL A 74 0.24 3.17 -2.83
N VAL A 75 -0.16 4.26 -3.50
CA VAL A 75 -0.86 5.40 -2.90
C VAL A 75 -2.09 5.75 -3.74
N ASP A 76 -3.08 6.37 -3.12
CA ASP A 76 -4.31 6.79 -3.82
C ASP A 76 -4.18 8.21 -4.41
N ASP A 77 -3.30 9.03 -3.84
CA ASP A 77 -2.96 10.37 -4.29
C ASP A 77 -1.43 10.56 -4.28
N ILE A 78 -0.84 10.58 -5.47
CA ILE A 78 0.62 10.66 -5.61
C ILE A 78 1.19 12.06 -5.37
N GLU A 79 0.38 13.10 -5.55
CA GLU A 79 0.78 14.48 -5.30
C GLU A 79 0.86 14.73 -3.79
N ALA A 80 -0.15 14.26 -3.05
CA ALA A 80 -0.16 14.29 -1.59
C ALA A 80 1.01 13.48 -1.01
N ALA A 81 1.25 12.28 -1.54
CA ALA A 81 2.36 11.43 -1.12
C ALA A 81 3.72 12.11 -1.35
N ARG A 82 3.92 12.74 -2.53
CA ARG A 82 5.15 13.48 -2.81
C ARG A 82 5.36 14.64 -1.83
N LYS A 83 4.31 15.41 -1.57
CA LYS A 83 4.37 16.54 -0.63
C LYS A 83 4.74 16.08 0.79
N ASP A 84 4.16 14.98 1.26
CA ASP A 84 4.46 14.40 2.56
C ASP A 84 5.92 13.94 2.66
N LEU A 85 6.43 13.23 1.65
CA LEU A 85 7.83 12.78 1.60
C LEU A 85 8.82 13.95 1.61
N ILE A 86 8.56 15.00 0.83
CA ILE A 86 9.39 16.21 0.81
C ILE A 86 9.35 16.92 2.17
N ALA A 87 8.18 17.01 2.80
CA ALA A 87 8.04 17.61 4.13
C ALA A 87 8.83 16.83 5.21
N LYS A 88 9.03 15.53 5.01
CA LYS A 88 9.88 14.66 5.84
C LYS A 88 11.37 14.73 5.47
N GLY A 89 11.77 15.61 4.54
CA GLY A 89 13.16 15.81 4.14
C GLY A 89 13.73 14.69 3.27
N VAL A 90 12.87 13.96 2.55
CA VAL A 90 13.26 12.86 1.66
C VAL A 90 13.47 13.41 0.25
N GLU A 91 14.59 13.04 -0.38
CA GLU A 91 14.81 13.32 -1.79
C GLU A 91 13.94 12.36 -2.63
N VAL A 92 13.11 12.94 -3.50
CA VAL A 92 12.20 12.23 -4.37
C VAL A 92 12.22 12.83 -5.77
N SER A 93 11.96 12.02 -6.78
CA SER A 93 11.85 12.52 -8.15
C SER A 93 10.64 13.45 -8.31
N GLU A 94 10.60 14.18 -9.43
CA GLU A 94 9.33 14.70 -9.94
C GLU A 94 8.36 13.53 -10.24
N ILE A 95 7.06 13.84 -10.23
CA ILE A 95 6.03 12.90 -10.69
C ILE A 95 6.21 12.69 -12.19
N PHE A 96 6.04 11.45 -12.64
CA PHE A 96 6.13 11.10 -14.04
C PHE A 96 5.08 10.06 -14.41
N HIS A 97 4.84 9.91 -15.71
CA HIS A 97 4.14 8.78 -16.31
C HIS A 97 4.99 8.18 -17.42
N ASP A 98 4.67 6.96 -17.84
CA ASP A 98 5.37 6.33 -18.95
C ASP A 98 4.68 6.65 -20.28
N ALA A 99 5.45 6.96 -21.31
CA ALA A 99 4.93 7.19 -22.65
C ALA A 99 4.20 5.95 -23.24
N GLY A 100 4.53 4.75 -22.76
CA GLY A 100 3.95 3.47 -23.18
C GLY A 100 2.72 3.01 -22.37
N GLY A 101 2.26 3.80 -21.40
CA GLY A 101 1.04 3.54 -20.63
C GLY A 101 1.28 3.29 -19.14
N VAL A 102 0.62 2.26 -18.58
CA VAL A 102 0.53 2.04 -17.11
C VAL A 102 1.66 1.19 -16.51
N PHE A 103 2.74 0.99 -17.25
CA PHE A 103 3.93 0.29 -16.79
C PHE A 103 5.13 1.16 -17.06
N HIS A 104 5.87 1.54 -16.01
CA HIS A 104 7.08 2.31 -16.19
C HIS A 104 8.25 1.43 -16.61
N HIS A 105 9.10 1.95 -17.48
CA HIS A 105 10.38 1.30 -17.79
C HIS A 105 11.39 1.47 -16.64
N ALA A 106 12.44 0.64 -16.67
CA ALA A 106 13.56 0.76 -15.75
C ALA A 106 14.32 2.09 -15.95
N GLY A 107 14.79 2.67 -14.84
CA GLY A 107 15.49 3.94 -14.87
C GLY A 107 14.60 5.07 -15.39
N ALA A 108 15.17 6.00 -16.16
CA ALA A 108 14.48 7.18 -16.69
C ALA A 108 13.92 6.99 -18.12
N THR A 109 14.03 5.78 -18.68
CA THR A 109 13.55 5.48 -20.03
C THR A 109 12.06 5.76 -20.16
N ALA A 110 11.65 6.45 -21.23
CA ALA A 110 10.25 6.76 -21.55
C ALA A 110 9.47 7.55 -20.48
N ARG A 111 10.13 8.07 -19.43
CA ARG A 111 9.48 8.93 -18.44
C ARG A 111 9.09 10.26 -19.08
N VAL A 112 7.83 10.63 -18.93
CA VAL A 112 7.27 11.93 -19.28
C VAL A 112 6.93 12.65 -17.98
N ALA A 113 7.31 13.93 -17.88
CA ALA A 113 7.09 14.72 -16.67
C ALA A 113 5.59 14.94 -16.39
N GLY A 114 5.24 14.91 -15.10
CA GLY A 114 3.89 15.09 -14.61
C GLY A 114 3.11 13.76 -14.47
N PRO A 115 1.97 13.78 -13.78
CA PRO A 115 1.08 12.62 -13.67
C PRO A 115 0.55 12.19 -15.03
N HIS A 116 0.00 10.97 -15.12
CA HIS A 116 -0.68 10.53 -16.33
C HIS A 116 -1.78 11.54 -16.69
N PRO A 117 -1.85 12.03 -17.95
CA PRO A 117 -2.72 13.15 -18.33
C PRO A 117 -4.20 12.88 -18.03
N ASP A 118 -4.67 11.66 -18.29
CA ASP A 118 -6.04 11.24 -18.01
C ASP A 118 -6.26 10.75 -16.56
N ARG A 119 -5.26 10.88 -15.68
CA ARG A 119 -5.27 10.36 -14.30
C ARG A 119 -5.67 8.87 -14.25
N GLN A 120 -5.24 8.12 -15.26
CA GLN A 120 -5.52 6.69 -15.35
C GLN A 120 -4.90 5.98 -14.14
N SER A 121 -5.71 5.21 -13.41
CA SER A 121 -5.22 4.34 -12.33
C SER A 121 -4.04 3.49 -12.83
N TYR A 122 -3.02 3.31 -12.01
CA TYR A 122 -1.73 2.67 -12.32
C TYR A 122 -0.77 3.49 -13.21
N GLY A 123 -1.15 4.66 -13.71
CA GLY A 123 -0.38 5.40 -14.73
C GLY A 123 0.60 6.46 -14.21
N SER A 124 0.49 6.88 -12.95
CA SER A 124 1.35 7.93 -12.37
C SER A 124 2.35 7.33 -11.38
N PHE A 125 3.59 7.83 -11.41
CA PHE A 125 4.70 7.29 -10.63
C PHE A 125 5.56 8.40 -10.01
N LEU A 126 6.27 8.07 -8.93
CA LEU A 126 7.40 8.84 -8.41
C LEU A 126 8.43 7.86 -7.84
N ALA A 127 9.71 8.22 -7.87
CA ALA A 127 10.78 7.38 -7.33
C ALA A 127 11.41 8.03 -6.10
N LEU A 128 11.73 7.21 -5.10
CA LEU A 128 12.57 7.60 -3.96
C LEU A 128 13.62 6.52 -3.71
N ARG A 129 14.74 6.94 -3.11
CA ARG A 129 15.84 6.06 -2.75
C ARG A 129 16.10 6.12 -1.26
N ASP A 130 16.40 4.97 -0.67
CA ASP A 130 16.89 4.92 0.69
C ASP A 130 18.38 5.34 0.76
N PRO A 131 18.99 5.44 1.96
CA PRO A 131 20.38 5.88 2.11
C PRO A 131 21.42 5.01 1.41
N ASP A 132 21.08 3.76 1.10
CA ASP A 132 21.94 2.80 0.40
C ASP A 132 21.69 2.82 -1.12
N GLY A 133 20.57 3.39 -1.55
CA GLY A 133 20.19 3.54 -2.94
C GLY A 133 19.13 2.54 -3.39
N ASN A 134 18.56 1.72 -2.50
CA ASN A 134 17.42 0.86 -2.81
C ASN A 134 16.28 1.74 -3.32
N GLU A 135 15.69 1.37 -4.46
CA GLU A 135 14.69 2.20 -5.11
C GLU A 135 13.29 1.68 -4.80
N PHE A 136 12.46 2.58 -4.28
CA PHE A 136 11.01 2.41 -4.28
C PHE A 136 10.40 3.27 -5.37
N VAL A 137 9.40 2.71 -6.04
CA VAL A 137 8.53 3.44 -6.95
C VAL A 137 7.18 3.56 -6.28
N LEU A 138 6.73 4.79 -6.02
CA LEU A 138 5.33 4.99 -5.68
C LEU A 138 4.51 4.91 -6.96
N GLN A 139 3.38 4.22 -6.89
CA GLN A 139 2.42 4.12 -7.98
C GLN A 139 1.04 4.54 -7.50
N GLU A 140 0.41 5.43 -8.27
CA GLU A 140 -0.95 5.87 -8.00
C GLU A 140 -1.97 4.83 -8.45
N VAL A 141 -2.84 4.38 -7.54
CA VAL A 141 -3.87 3.39 -7.86
C VAL A 141 -5.21 3.80 -7.24
N THR A 142 -5.99 4.56 -8.00
CA THR A 142 -7.32 5.03 -7.59
C THR A 142 -8.43 3.99 -7.78
N VAL A 143 -8.22 3.03 -8.69
CA VAL A 143 -9.14 1.92 -8.95
C VAL A 143 -8.35 0.63 -9.05
N ARG A 144 -8.65 -0.34 -8.18
CA ARG A 144 -8.00 -1.66 -8.17
C ARG A 144 -8.58 -2.57 -9.24
N ARG A 145 -7.72 -3.35 -9.90
CA ARG A 145 -8.16 -4.43 -10.82
C ARG A 145 -8.99 -5.48 -10.08
N ALA A 146 -9.95 -6.08 -10.79
CA ALA A 146 -10.82 -7.13 -10.25
C ALA A 146 -10.01 -8.26 -9.58
N GLY A 147 -10.45 -8.73 -8.42
CA GLY A 147 -9.79 -9.78 -7.63
C GLY A 147 -8.53 -9.36 -6.87
N ARG A 148 -8.11 -8.08 -6.92
CA ARG A 148 -7.01 -7.57 -6.07
C ARG A 148 -7.45 -7.27 -4.64
N ILE A 149 -8.72 -6.90 -4.48
CA ILE A 149 -9.34 -6.73 -3.18
C ILE A 149 -10.23 -7.95 -2.97
N ASN A 150 -9.81 -8.85 -2.10
CA ASN A 150 -10.63 -9.96 -1.63
C ASN A 150 -11.10 -9.72 -0.19
N HIS A 151 -10.93 -8.50 0.34
CA HIS A 151 -11.48 -7.99 1.59
C HIS A 151 -11.46 -6.48 1.65
N VAL A 152 -12.54 -5.91 2.19
CA VAL A 152 -12.68 -4.47 2.35
C VAL A 152 -11.78 -4.04 3.51
N VAL A 153 -10.86 -3.12 3.22
CA VAL A 153 -10.01 -2.48 4.21
C VAL A 153 -10.56 -1.09 4.44
N TYR A 154 -10.91 -0.77 5.68
CA TYR A 154 -11.27 0.58 6.10
C TYR A 154 -10.09 1.18 6.88
N GLY A 155 -9.68 2.39 6.53
CA GLY A 155 -8.54 3.09 7.13
C GLY A 155 -8.85 3.81 8.44
N SER A 156 -10.13 4.02 8.77
CA SER A 156 -10.54 4.71 10.01
C SER A 156 -11.92 4.29 10.51
N VAL A 157 -12.23 4.60 11.78
CA VAL A 157 -13.58 4.43 12.36
C VAL A 157 -14.63 5.23 11.58
N ALA A 158 -14.28 6.45 11.13
CA ALA A 158 -15.19 7.30 10.37
C ALA A 158 -15.56 6.68 9.01
N GLU A 159 -14.61 6.02 8.33
CA GLU A 159 -14.88 5.29 7.09
C GLU A 159 -15.78 4.07 7.33
N VAL A 160 -15.56 3.33 8.41
CA VAL A 160 -16.43 2.20 8.78
C VAL A 160 -17.84 2.70 9.07
N GLU A 161 -17.98 3.77 9.86
CA GLU A 161 -19.28 4.35 10.18
C GLU A 161 -20.01 4.83 8.92
N GLN A 162 -19.30 5.54 8.03
CA GLN A 162 -19.89 6.00 6.78
C GLN A 162 -20.33 4.83 5.90
N ALA A 163 -19.54 3.76 5.80
CA ALA A 163 -19.92 2.57 5.06
C ALA A 163 -21.19 1.91 5.63
N LEU A 164 -21.33 1.85 6.96
CA LEU A 164 -22.55 1.35 7.60
C LEU A 164 -23.76 2.25 7.33
N ARG A 165 -23.57 3.57 7.31
CA ARG A 165 -24.63 4.54 6.97
C ARG A 165 -25.06 4.41 5.51
N ASP A 166 -24.12 4.24 4.60
CA ASP A 166 -24.39 4.05 3.17
C ASP A 166 -25.10 2.73 2.92
N ALA A 167 -24.70 1.65 3.59
CA ALA A 167 -25.38 0.36 3.54
C ALA A 167 -26.81 0.46 4.05
N ALA A 168 -27.05 1.17 5.16
CA ALA A 168 -28.38 1.41 5.70
C ALA A 168 -29.25 2.22 4.73
N ALA A 169 -28.69 3.27 4.12
CA ALA A 169 -29.40 4.09 3.13
C ALA A 169 -29.74 3.29 1.86
N ALA A 170 -28.84 2.45 1.39
CA ALA A 170 -29.07 1.55 0.27
C ALA A 170 -30.15 0.51 0.58
N HIS A 171 -30.10 -0.08 1.79
CA HIS A 171 -31.12 -1.05 2.21
C HIS A 171 -32.50 -0.39 2.39
N GLY A 172 -32.59 0.82 2.93
CA GLY A 172 -33.86 1.54 3.04
C GLY A 172 -34.54 1.79 1.68
N LYS A 173 -33.78 1.94 0.59
CA LYS A 173 -34.33 1.97 -0.77
C LYS A 173 -34.91 0.62 -1.18
N HIS A 174 -34.19 -0.48 -0.92
CA HIS A 174 -34.68 -1.84 -1.15
C HIS A 174 -35.94 -2.15 -0.35
N GLU A 175 -36.01 -1.73 0.93
CA GLU A 175 -37.21 -1.88 1.75
C GLU A 175 -38.41 -1.16 1.11
N ALA A 176 -38.21 0.08 0.66
CA ALA A 176 -39.25 0.88 0.02
C ALA A 176 -39.71 0.32 -1.34
N GLU A 177 -38.77 -0.13 -2.17
CA GLU A 177 -39.02 -0.53 -3.56
C GLU A 177 -39.46 -1.99 -3.67
N ASP A 178 -38.81 -2.90 -2.93
CA ASP A 178 -38.92 -4.34 -3.13
C ASP A 178 -39.64 -5.07 -1.97
N LEU A 179 -39.61 -4.53 -0.75
CA LEU A 179 -40.29 -5.11 0.42
C LEU A 179 -41.62 -4.42 0.77
N GLY A 180 -42.07 -3.49 -0.07
CA GLY A 180 -43.33 -2.78 0.13
C GLY A 180 -43.34 -1.87 1.36
N GLY A 181 -42.19 -1.28 1.68
CA GLY A 181 -41.98 -0.39 2.82
C GLY A 181 -41.89 -1.09 4.18
N LYS A 182 -41.73 -2.43 4.19
CA LYS A 182 -41.51 -3.17 5.43
C LYS A 182 -40.05 -3.09 5.84
N VAL A 183 -39.83 -2.76 7.11
CA VAL A 183 -38.52 -2.79 7.75
C VAL A 183 -38.06 -4.24 7.90
N ASP A 184 -36.85 -4.55 7.43
CA ASP A 184 -36.19 -5.83 7.62
C ASP A 184 -35.14 -5.71 8.73
N GLU A 185 -35.50 -6.00 9.99
CA GLU A 185 -34.57 -5.92 11.12
C GLU A 185 -33.33 -6.81 10.98
N ASN A 186 -33.34 -7.80 10.07
CA ASN A 186 -32.25 -8.74 9.84
C ASN A 186 -31.32 -8.34 8.68
N TRP A 187 -31.55 -7.18 8.05
CA TRP A 187 -30.72 -6.67 6.96
C TRP A 187 -29.21 -6.61 7.29
N PRO A 188 -28.77 -6.30 8.53
CA PRO A 188 -27.34 -6.28 8.84
C PRO A 188 -26.71 -7.66 8.70
N ALA A 189 -27.44 -8.75 8.95
CA ALA A 189 -26.93 -10.11 8.80
C ALA A 189 -26.64 -10.45 7.33
N TRP A 190 -27.50 -10.00 6.41
CA TRP A 190 -27.31 -10.20 4.97
C TRP A 190 -26.10 -9.41 4.45
N TYR A 191 -25.99 -8.14 4.84
CA TYR A 191 -24.82 -7.31 4.46
C TYR A 191 -23.54 -7.81 5.13
N ALA A 192 -23.58 -8.25 6.39
CA ALA A 192 -22.42 -8.84 7.06
C ALA A 192 -21.94 -10.11 6.35
N ALA A 193 -22.87 -11.01 5.96
CA ALA A 193 -22.53 -12.20 5.19
C ALA A 193 -21.98 -11.85 3.79
N TYR A 194 -22.55 -10.84 3.12
CA TYR A 194 -22.07 -10.36 1.83
C TYR A 194 -20.66 -9.75 1.96
N MET A 195 -20.44 -8.87 2.94
CA MET A 195 -19.15 -8.23 3.22
C MET A 195 -18.10 -9.26 3.66
N ALA A 196 -18.46 -10.22 4.52
CA ALA A 196 -17.58 -11.31 4.95
C ALA A 196 -17.17 -12.20 3.77
N LYS A 197 -18.12 -12.57 2.90
CA LYS A 197 -17.85 -13.31 1.66
C LYS A 197 -16.97 -12.53 0.69
N ALA A 198 -17.26 -11.25 0.50
CA ALA A 198 -16.41 -10.33 -0.28
C ALA A 198 -15.03 -10.13 0.38
N ALA A 199 -14.94 -10.43 1.68
CA ALA A 199 -13.74 -10.44 2.49
C ALA A 199 -12.99 -11.77 2.60
N GLY A 200 -13.44 -12.80 1.89
CA GLY A 200 -12.84 -14.13 1.98
C GLY A 200 -12.90 -14.73 3.39
N LEU A 201 -13.65 -14.11 4.31
CA LEU A 201 -13.99 -14.69 5.60
C LEU A 201 -15.07 -15.72 5.27
N GLY A 202 -14.70 -17.00 5.35
CA GLY A 202 -15.59 -18.11 5.02
C GLY A 202 -16.95 -17.98 5.73
N ALA A 203 -18.01 -18.36 5.01
CA ALA A 203 -19.34 -18.55 5.59
C ALA A 203 -19.32 -19.68 6.63
#